data_AF-A0A2R7N478-F1
#
_entry.id   AF-A0A2R7N478-F1
#
_cell.length_a   1.000
_cell.length_b   1.000
_cell.length_c   1.000
_cell.angle_alpha   90.00
_cell.angle_beta   90.00
_cell.angle_gamma   90.00
#
_symmetry.space_group_name_H-M   'P 1'
#
loop_
_entity.id
_entity.type
_entity.pdbx_description
1 polymer ?
#
loop_
_entity_poly.entity_id
_entity_poly.type
_entity_poly.pdbx_seq_one_letter_code
_entity_poly.pdbx_strand_id
1 'polypeptide(L)'
;MEEIIQEDKAVFLYLNNLGDSSFDQFWMLISSTWIWVPLYIIFLYFLYKNYKLRSLVFILIFLAIGATVSDQLASVFKYGVARLRPCHDPTLEHHMRIVKCGGQFGFYSAHASNTFFLASFLSILLKNKLKWFPYAIFVWALVVSYSRIYLG
;
A
#
# COMPACT_ATOMS: atom_id res chain seq x y z
N MET A 1 -20.52 14.64 7.02
CA MET A 1 -20.13 13.37 6.37
C MET A 1 -20.04 13.53 4.86
N GLU A 2 -21.03 14.15 4.21
CA GLU A 2 -20.98 14.45 2.77
C GLU A 2 -19.80 15.35 2.39
N GLU A 3 -19.48 16.35 3.21
CA GLU A 3 -18.32 17.25 3.01
C GLU A 3 -17.00 16.47 2.89
N ILE A 4 -16.73 15.55 3.82
CA ILE A 4 -15.52 14.69 3.79
C ILE A 4 -15.47 13.85 2.51
N ILE A 5 -16.61 13.35 2.02
CA ILE A 5 -16.67 12.56 0.79
C ILE A 5 -16.33 13.43 -0.42
N GLN A 6 -16.84 14.67 -0.47
CA GLN A 6 -16.52 15.59 -1.56
C GLN A 6 -15.06 16.02 -1.53
N GLU A 7 -14.49 16.27 -0.35
CA GLU A 7 -13.07 16.57 -0.19
C GLU A 7 -12.19 15.38 -0.62
N ASP A 8 -12.52 14.15 -0.21
CA ASP A 8 -11.80 12.94 -0.63
C ASP A 8 -11.81 12.79 -2.16
N LYS A 9 -12.95 13.05 -2.80
CA LYS A 9 -13.10 13.06 -4.27
C LYS A 9 -12.24 14.14 -4.92
N ALA A 10 -12.27 15.37 -4.40
CA ALA A 10 -11.51 16.49 -4.95
C ALA A 10 -9.99 16.26 -4.82
N VAL A 11 -9.53 15.79 -3.66
CA VAL A 11 -8.12 15.45 -3.42
C VAL A 11 -7.69 14.28 -4.31
N PHE A 12 -8.52 13.25 -4.44
CA PHE A 12 -8.26 12.14 -5.36
C PHE A 12 -8.08 12.64 -6.79
N LEU A 13 -9.03 13.41 -7.33
CA LEU A 13 -8.96 13.93 -8.69
C LEU A 13 -7.74 14.83 -8.89
N TYR A 14 -7.42 15.69 -7.91
CA TYR A 14 -6.24 16.52 -7.96
C TYR A 14 -4.96 15.66 -8.08
N LEU A 15 -4.77 14.71 -7.17
CA LEU A 15 -3.57 13.87 -7.14
C LEU A 15 -3.45 12.93 -8.34
N ASN A 16 -4.57 12.39 -8.82
CA ASN A 16 -4.63 11.49 -9.97
C ASN A 16 -4.34 12.26 -11.28
N ASN A 17 -4.88 13.47 -11.44
CA ASN A 17 -4.65 14.30 -12.64
C ASN A 17 -3.26 14.96 -12.70
N LEU A 18 -2.48 14.94 -11.62
CA LEU A 18 -1.04 15.29 -11.68
C LEU A 18 -0.22 14.26 -12.48
N GLY A 19 -0.79 13.08 -12.79
CA GLY A 19 -0.11 12.06 -13.56
C GLY A 19 0.06 12.40 -15.04
N ASP A 20 0.98 11.70 -15.71
CA ASP A 20 1.29 11.84 -17.13
C ASP A 20 1.50 10.46 -17.78
N SER A 21 1.00 10.26 -19.00
CA SER A 21 0.98 8.92 -19.62
C SER A 21 2.38 8.33 -19.83
N SER A 22 3.41 9.18 -19.90
CA SER A 22 4.81 8.80 -19.99
C SER A 22 5.29 8.03 -18.75
N PHE A 23 4.67 8.23 -17.59
CA PHE A 23 5.03 7.58 -16.33
C PHE A 23 4.10 6.43 -15.93
N ASP A 24 3.07 6.12 -16.72
CA ASP A 24 2.09 5.08 -16.37
C ASP A 24 2.75 3.70 -16.17
N GLN A 25 3.72 3.35 -17.02
CA GLN A 25 4.47 2.11 -16.89
C GLN A 25 5.29 2.08 -15.59
N PHE A 26 5.91 3.20 -15.21
CA PHE A 26 6.64 3.31 -13.95
C PHE A 26 5.72 3.07 -12.75
N TRP A 27 4.57 3.74 -12.71
CA TRP A 27 3.61 3.57 -11.60
C TRP A 27 2.96 2.19 -11.58
N MET A 28 2.73 1.56 -12.73
CA MET A 28 2.31 0.16 -12.80
C MET A 28 3.36 -0.79 -12.22
N LEU A 29 4.64 -0.55 -12.48
CA LEU A 29 5.73 -1.33 -11.87
C LEU A 29 5.77 -1.12 -10.36
N ILE A 30 5.73 0.13 -9.88
CA ILE A 30 5.71 0.46 -8.44
C ILE A 30 4.53 -0.20 -7.72
N SER A 31 3.35 -0.25 -8.34
CA SER A 31 2.18 -0.92 -7.77
C SER A 31 2.24 -2.46 -7.86
N SER A 32 3.17 -3.04 -8.62
CA SER A 32 3.31 -4.49 -8.74
C SER A 32 4.02 -5.06 -7.50
N THR A 33 3.49 -6.12 -6.91
CA THR A 33 4.13 -6.76 -5.75
C THR A 33 5.47 -7.41 -6.11
N TRP A 34 5.64 -7.88 -7.36
CA TRP A 34 6.80 -8.63 -7.80
C TRP A 34 8.08 -7.79 -7.87
N ILE A 35 7.98 -6.50 -8.20
CA ILE A 35 9.17 -5.63 -8.28
C ILE A 35 9.84 -5.45 -6.91
N TRP A 36 9.09 -5.69 -5.83
CA TRP A 36 9.55 -5.52 -4.45
C TRP A 36 10.21 -6.78 -3.87
N VAL A 37 10.28 -7.89 -4.61
CA VAL A 37 10.98 -9.10 -4.17
C VAL A 37 12.43 -8.81 -3.72
N PRO A 38 13.26 -8.04 -4.46
CA PRO A 38 14.60 -7.67 -4.00
C PRO A 38 14.59 -6.92 -2.67
N LEU A 39 13.61 -6.03 -2.46
CA LEU A 39 13.47 -5.29 -1.21
C LEU A 39 13.09 -6.22 -0.04
N TYR A 40 12.20 -7.20 -0.27
CA TYR A 40 11.87 -8.20 0.75
C TYR A 40 13.06 -9.10 1.11
N ILE A 41 13.93 -9.41 0.14
CA ILE A 41 15.20 -10.11 0.41
C ILE A 41 16.11 -9.25 1.29
N ILE A 42 16.21 -7.95 1.03
CA ILE A 42 16.98 -7.02 1.87
C ILE A 42 16.43 -6.98 3.30
N PHE A 43 15.11 -6.93 3.47
CA PHE A 43 14.49 -6.99 4.79
C PHE A 43 14.81 -8.30 5.51
N LEU A 44 14.70 -9.43 4.83
CA LEU A 44 15.06 -10.74 5.38
C LEU A 44 16.53 -10.78 5.80
N TYR A 45 17.43 -10.23 4.99
CA TYR A 45 18.85 -10.13 5.31
C TYR A 45 19.09 -9.30 6.59
N PHE A 46 18.45 -8.13 6.72
CA PHE A 46 18.58 -7.32 7.92
C PHE A 46 18.04 -8.01 9.17
N LEU A 47 16.93 -8.73 9.05
CA LEU A 47 16.38 -9.52 10.16
C LEU A 47 17.33 -10.66 10.54
N TYR A 48 17.84 -11.41 9.56
CA TYR A 48 18.80 -12.50 9.79
C TYR A 48 20.09 -12.00 10.46
N LYS A 49 20.60 -10.82 10.06
CA LYS A 49 21.82 -10.24 10.63
C LYS A 49 21.65 -9.76 12.07
N ASN A 50 20.44 -9.34 12.47
CA ASN A 50 20.20 -8.72 13.77
C ASN A 50 19.52 -9.63 14.80
N TYR A 51 18.94 -10.77 14.38
CA TYR A 51 18.19 -11.67 15.24
C TYR A 51 18.66 -13.12 15.12
N LYS A 52 18.57 -13.87 16.21
CA LYS A 52 18.85 -15.33 16.21
C LYS A 52 17.82 -16.06 15.35
N LEU A 53 18.20 -17.18 14.74
CA LEU A 53 17.34 -17.96 13.84
C LEU A 53 15.97 -18.32 14.45
N ARG A 54 15.94 -18.70 15.73
CA ARG A 54 14.67 -18.98 16.45
C ARG A 54 13.74 -17.75 16.47
N SER A 55 14.28 -16.57 16.80
CA SER A 55 13.52 -15.31 16.80
C SER A 55 13.10 -14.90 15.38
N LEU A 56 13.96 -15.12 14.38
CA LEU A 56 13.68 -14.85 12.99
C LEU A 56 12.45 -15.65 12.50
N VAL A 57 12.37 -16.94 12.83
CA VAL A 57 11.22 -17.78 12.48
C VAL A 57 9.92 -17.22 13.07
N PHE A 58 9.92 -16.83 14.36
CA PHE A 58 8.75 -16.20 14.97
C PHE A 58 8.39 -14.87 14.29
N ILE A 59 9.37 -14.02 13.99
CA ILE A 59 9.15 -12.75 13.28
C ILE A 59 8.48 -12.99 11.92
N LEU A 60 8.94 -13.99 11.16
CA LEU A 60 8.35 -14.34 9.86
C LEU A 60 6.93 -14.88 9.99
N ILE A 61 6.65 -15.68 11.02
CA ILE A 61 5.28 -16.15 11.32
C ILE A 61 4.36 -14.96 11.62
N PHE A 62 4.79 -14.03 12.48
CA PHE A 62 4.01 -12.84 12.80
C PHE A 62 3.79 -11.94 11.57
N LEU A 63 4.78 -11.81 10.69
CA LEU A 63 4.62 -11.11 9.42
C LEU A 63 3.57 -11.77 8.53
N ALA A 64 3.63 -13.10 8.37
CA ALA A 64 2.67 -13.84 7.56
C ALA A 64 1.24 -13.73 8.12
N ILE A 65 1.08 -13.89 9.44
CA ILE A 65 -0.22 -13.74 10.11
C ILE A 65 -0.73 -12.32 9.95
N GLY A 66 0.09 -11.31 10.25
CA GLY A 66 -0.33 -9.91 10.20
C GLY A 66 -0.69 -9.45 8.78
N ALA A 67 0.05 -9.87 7.76
CA ALA A 67 -0.30 -9.62 6.36
C ALA A 67 -1.63 -10.29 5.99
N THR A 68 -1.83 -11.56 6.39
CA THR A 68 -3.08 -12.29 6.15
C THR A 68 -4.25 -11.59 6.84
N VAL A 69 -4.11 -11.19 8.10
CA VAL A 69 -5.14 -10.48 8.85
C VAL A 69 -5.45 -9.14 8.20
N SER A 70 -4.44 -8.38 7.79
CA SER A 70 -4.59 -7.11 7.08
C SER A 70 -5.38 -7.27 5.77
N ASP A 71 -5.06 -8.28 4.96
CA ASP A 71 -5.81 -8.59 3.72
C ASP A 71 -7.25 -9.00 3.99
N GLN A 72 -7.46 -9.91 4.94
CA GLN A 72 -8.80 -10.40 5.27
C GLN A 72 -9.67 -9.29 5.84
N LEU A 73 -9.13 -8.44 6.72
CA LEU A 73 -9.85 -7.28 7.24
C LEU A 73 -10.22 -6.31 6.12
N ALA A 74 -9.28 -5.98 5.22
CA ALA A 74 -9.59 -5.14 4.07
C ALA A 74 -10.69 -5.74 3.20
N SER A 75 -10.74 -7.07 3.05
CA SER A 75 -11.84 -7.76 2.36
C SER A 75 -13.18 -7.59 3.07
N VAL A 76 -13.22 -7.79 4.39
CA VAL A 76 -14.45 -7.60 5.20
C VAL A 76 -14.97 -6.17 5.08
N PHE A 77 -14.09 -5.16 5.20
CA PHE A 77 -14.49 -3.76 5.07
C PHE A 77 -14.95 -3.41 3.65
N LYS A 78 -14.36 -4.00 2.61
CA LYS A 78 -14.79 -3.77 1.22
C LYS A 78 -16.25 -4.15 0.99
N TYR A 79 -16.65 -5.32 1.47
CA TYR A 79 -18.03 -5.80 1.30
C TYR A 79 -18.99 -5.26 2.36
N GLY A 80 -18.49 -4.92 3.55
CA GLY A 80 -19.29 -4.30 4.61
C GLY A 80 -19.64 -2.84 4.34
N VAL A 81 -18.67 -2.04 3.87
CA VAL A 81 -18.88 -0.61 3.55
C VAL A 81 -19.40 -0.44 2.11
N ALA A 82 -19.03 -1.35 1.20
CA ALA A 82 -19.45 -1.35 -0.19
C ALA A 82 -19.19 -0.02 -0.94
N ARG A 83 -18.15 0.72 -0.55
CA ARG A 83 -17.72 1.95 -1.24
C ARG A 83 -17.12 1.60 -2.60
N LEU A 84 -17.72 2.12 -3.67
CA LEU A 84 -17.20 2.01 -5.04
C LEU A 84 -15.80 2.61 -5.15
N ARG A 85 -14.97 1.99 -5.99
CA ARG A 85 -13.70 2.60 -6.41
C ARG A 85 -13.97 3.79 -7.32
N PRO A 86 -13.02 4.74 -7.43
CA PRO A 86 -13.17 5.87 -8.34
C PRO A 86 -13.50 5.47 -9.78
N CYS A 87 -12.87 4.40 -10.29
CA CYS A 87 -13.14 3.89 -11.64
C CYS A 87 -14.54 3.26 -11.84
N HIS A 88 -15.31 3.02 -10.78
CA HIS A 88 -16.69 2.52 -10.84
C HIS A 88 -17.70 3.57 -10.35
N ASP A 89 -17.26 4.76 -9.96
CA ASP A 89 -18.14 5.85 -9.51
C ASP A 89 -18.47 6.74 -10.71
N PRO A 90 -19.74 6.79 -11.17
CA PRO A 90 -20.14 7.58 -12.34
C PRO A 90 -19.85 9.08 -12.21
N THR A 91 -19.70 9.58 -10.98
CA THR A 91 -19.35 10.98 -10.73
C THR A 91 -17.86 11.28 -10.87
N LEU A 92 -17.00 10.26 -10.97
CA LEU A 92 -15.54 10.40 -11.04
C LEU A 92 -14.95 9.81 -12.32
N GLU A 93 -15.54 8.75 -12.85
CA GLU A 93 -14.99 7.97 -13.98
C GLU A 93 -14.61 8.85 -15.18
N HIS A 94 -15.43 9.86 -15.50
CA HIS A 94 -15.21 10.78 -16.62
C HIS A 94 -14.22 11.92 -16.35
N HIS A 95 -13.79 12.10 -15.09
CA HIS A 95 -12.93 13.20 -14.67
C HIS A 95 -11.53 12.75 -14.22
N MET A 96 -11.31 11.43 -14.14
CA MET A 96 -10.06 10.85 -13.68
C MET A 96 -9.27 10.21 -14.82
N ARG A 97 -7.97 10.06 -14.60
CA ARG A 97 -7.09 9.21 -15.39
C ARG A 97 -7.21 7.76 -14.94
N ILE A 98 -7.79 6.91 -15.78
CA ILE A 98 -7.91 5.48 -15.53
C ILE A 98 -6.74 4.76 -16.23
N VAL A 99 -5.75 4.34 -15.44
CA VAL A 99 -4.63 3.51 -15.96
C VAL A 99 -4.91 2.03 -15.69
N LYS A 100 -5.44 1.71 -14.50
CA LYS A 100 -5.78 0.34 -14.13
C LYS A 100 -6.96 0.30 -13.17
N CYS A 101 -8.13 -0.12 -13.65
CA CYS A 101 -9.27 -0.40 -12.80
C CYS A 101 -9.18 -1.83 -12.22
N GLY A 102 -9.64 -2.00 -10.98
CA GLY A 102 -9.70 -3.30 -10.32
C GLY A 102 -11.13 -3.68 -9.94
N GLY A 103 -11.28 -4.52 -8.91
CA GLY A 103 -12.59 -4.94 -8.41
C GLY A 103 -13.47 -3.77 -7.94
N GLN A 104 -14.74 -4.05 -7.69
CA GLN A 104 -15.79 -3.04 -7.50
C GLN A 104 -15.56 -2.12 -6.28
N PHE A 105 -15.15 -2.69 -5.14
CA PHE A 105 -15.03 -1.96 -3.87
C PHE A 105 -13.60 -1.58 -3.52
N GLY A 106 -13.43 -0.37 -2.99
CA GLY A 106 -12.13 0.26 -2.73
C GLY A 106 -11.76 0.41 -1.25
N PHE A 107 -12.73 0.44 -0.34
CA PHE A 107 -12.49 0.85 1.05
C PHE A 107 -12.12 -0.33 1.97
N TYR A 108 -10.99 -0.31 2.68
CA TYR A 108 -9.77 0.47 2.39
C TYR A 108 -8.80 -0.33 1.51
N SER A 109 -7.74 0.33 1.05
CA SER A 109 -6.74 -0.29 0.18
C SER A 109 -5.92 -1.34 0.94
N ALA A 110 -6.16 -2.61 0.62
CA ALA A 110 -5.37 -3.74 1.13
C ALA A 110 -3.87 -3.58 0.82
N HIS A 111 -3.54 -3.05 -0.37
CA HIS A 111 -2.16 -2.83 -0.78
C HIS A 111 -1.46 -1.81 0.15
N ALA A 112 -2.10 -0.66 0.40
CA ALA A 112 -1.58 0.34 1.32
C ALA A 112 -1.47 -0.23 2.75
N SER A 113 -2.52 -0.92 3.23
CA SER A 113 -2.53 -1.52 4.57
C SER A 113 -1.38 -2.49 4.81
N ASN A 114 -1.14 -3.42 3.88
CA ASN A 114 -0.05 -4.39 4.00
C ASN A 114 1.32 -3.74 3.98
N THR A 115 1.52 -2.77 3.08
CA THR A 115 2.79 -2.04 2.98
C THR A 115 3.07 -1.23 4.25
N PHE A 116 2.06 -0.56 4.80
CA PHE A 116 2.21 0.17 6.08
C PHE A 116 2.32 -0.74 7.29
N PHE A 117 1.66 -1.90 7.30
CA PHE A 117 1.86 -2.93 8.32
C PHE A 117 3.33 -3.38 8.34
N LEU A 118 3.87 -3.75 7.17
CA LEU A 118 5.27 -4.17 7.03
C LEU A 118 6.23 -3.05 7.45
N ALA A 119 5.99 -1.82 6.98
CA ALA A 119 6.79 -0.66 7.33
C ALA A 119 6.82 -0.41 8.84
N SER A 120 5.66 -0.45 9.50
CA SER A 120 5.53 -0.22 10.93
C SER A 120 6.17 -1.33 11.75
N PHE A 121 5.90 -2.59 11.41
CA PHE A 121 6.40 -3.75 12.14
C PHE A 121 7.93 -3.85 12.03
N LEU A 122 8.49 -3.74 10.82
CA LEU A 122 9.94 -3.75 10.63
C LEU A 122 10.63 -2.53 11.24
N SER A 123 9.98 -1.36 11.25
CA SER A 123 10.51 -0.18 11.94
C SER A 123 10.66 -0.42 13.43
N ILE A 124 9.68 -1.02 14.09
CA ILE A 124 9.77 -1.32 15.53
C ILE A 124 10.94 -2.26 15.84
N LEU A 125 11.14 -3.28 14.99
CA LEU A 125 12.22 -4.25 15.16
C LEU A 125 13.60 -3.61 14.90
N LEU A 126 13.76 -2.90 13.79
CA LEU A 126 15.06 -2.48 13.29
C LEU A 126 15.46 -1.06 13.69
N LYS A 127 14.56 -0.19 14.19
CA LYS A 127 14.88 1.23 14.52
C LYS A 127 16.07 1.41 15.46
N ASN A 128 16.23 0.50 16.43
CA ASN A 128 17.32 0.58 17.41
C ASN A 128 18.68 0.14 16.83
N LYS A 129 18.67 -0.58 15.71
CA LYS A 129 19.87 -1.09 15.02
C LYS A 129 20.23 -0.24 13.80
N LEU A 130 19.21 0.25 13.10
CA LEU A 130 19.31 1.03 11.87
C LEU A 130 18.43 2.28 12.01
N LYS A 131 18.97 3.37 12.55
CA LYS A 131 18.19 4.59 12.85
C LYS A 131 17.56 5.23 11.59
N TRP A 132 18.19 5.06 10.43
CA TRP A 132 17.70 5.58 9.15
C TRP A 132 16.57 4.72 8.53
N PHE A 133 16.46 3.45 8.95
CA PHE A 133 15.60 2.47 8.30
C PHE A 133 14.10 2.81 8.38
N PRO A 134 13.55 3.28 9.53
CA PRO A 134 12.16 3.71 9.58
C PRO A 134 11.82 4.78 8.56
N TYR A 135 12.66 5.81 8.42
CA TYR A 135 12.41 6.87 7.45
C TYR A 135 12.36 6.33 6.01
N ALA A 136 13.30 5.47 5.63
CA ALA A 136 13.35 4.88 4.29
C ALA A 136 12.13 3.98 4.00
N ILE A 137 11.73 3.12 4.95
CA ILE A 137 10.61 2.19 4.72
C ILE A 137 9.24 2.90 4.71
N PHE A 138 9.09 3.99 5.46
CA PHE A 138 7.88 4.82 5.40
C PHE A 138 7.79 5.60 4.08
N VAL A 139 8.91 6.13 3.56
CA VAL A 139 8.94 6.74 2.21
C VAL A 139 8.53 5.72 1.15
N TRP A 140 9.08 4.51 1.23
CA TRP A 140 8.67 3.41 0.35
C TRP A 140 7.16 3.12 0.45
N ALA A 141 6.61 3.03 1.66
CA ALA A 141 5.18 2.78 1.87
C ALA A 141 4.27 3.87 1.31
N LEU A 142 4.70 5.14 1.43
CA LEU A 142 4.02 6.28 0.83
C LEU A 142 4.03 6.21 -0.70
N VAL A 143 5.17 5.89 -1.32
CA VAL A 143 5.30 5.76 -2.78
C VAL A 143 4.40 4.65 -3.33
N VAL A 144 4.42 3.47 -2.69
CA VAL A 144 3.54 2.35 -3.08
C VAL A 144 2.06 2.73 -2.91
N SER A 145 1.70 3.43 -1.85
CA SER A 145 0.30 3.85 -1.62
C SER A 145 -0.15 4.91 -2.62
N TYR A 146 0.71 5.89 -2.92
CA TYR A 146 0.42 6.91 -3.93
C TYR A 146 0.27 6.31 -5.33
N SER A 147 1.01 5.25 -5.67
CA SER A 147 0.82 4.54 -6.95
C SER A 147 -0.62 4.06 -7.15
N ARG A 148 -1.37 3.76 -6.07
CA ARG A 148 -2.77 3.35 -6.15
C ARG A 148 -3.70 4.52 -6.48
N ILE A 149 -3.37 5.73 -6.02
CA ILE A 149 -4.10 6.96 -6.35
C ILE A 149 -3.81 7.37 -7.80
N TYR A 150 -2.54 7.27 -8.20
CA TYR A 150 -2.09 7.56 -9.56
C TYR A 150 -2.80 6.69 -10.60
N LEU A 151 -2.88 5.37 -10.37
CA LEU A 151 -3.42 4.43 -11.35
C LEU A 151 -4.96 4.44 -11.46
N GLY A 152 -5.64 4.95 -10.43
CA GLY A 152 -7.09 4.91 -10.29
C GLY A 152 -7.65 3.61 -9.71
#